data_AF-A0A2J8VAT3-F1
#
_entry.id   AF-A0A2J8VAT3-F1
#
_cell.length_a   1.000
_cell.length_b   1.000
_cell.length_c   1.000
_cell.angle_alpha   90.00
_cell.angle_beta   90.00
_cell.angle_gamma   90.00
#
_symmetry.space_group_name_H-M   'P 1'
#
loop_
_entity.id
_entity.type
_entity.pdbx_description
1 polymer ?
#
loop_
_entity_poly.entity_id
_entity_poly.type
_entity_poly.pdbx_seq_one_letter_code
_entity_poly.pdbx_strand_id
1 'polypeptide(L)'
;LAPAAAVATTTSSSTMQFTSISNSLTSTAAIGLSFTTSTTTTTTFTTNTTTTITSGFTVNQNQLSSRGFENLVPYTSTVSAIATPVMTYGHLEGLINEWNLELEDQEKYFLLQATQVNAWDHTFIENDEMISILHGEVNKMKLDQKRLEQELDFILSQQQELEFLLTYLGESTSDQSGLHYLQDADEEHVETYRLAKSIDAQLKQMAQDLKDVVNHLNTFESSLTLLIRCVYCFVYLDNQDLLHQICRILNAHMDSLEWTDQNSGMLQRKVEVVTRVFEDYRHKEHAHNVNTAFY
;
A
#
# COMPACT_ATOMS: atom_id res chain seq x y z
N LEU A 1 -37.13 -58.48 -15.09
CA LEU A 1 -36.75 -57.28 -15.85
C LEU A 1 -37.07 -56.07 -14.98
N ALA A 2 -36.05 -55.39 -14.47
CA ALA A 2 -36.16 -54.11 -13.76
C ALA A 2 -35.22 -53.14 -14.48
N PRO A 3 -35.61 -51.88 -14.79
CA PRO A 3 -34.69 -50.92 -15.37
C PRO A 3 -34.01 -50.07 -14.29
N ALA A 4 -32.77 -49.72 -14.61
CA ALA A 4 -31.76 -49.12 -13.78
C ALA A 4 -31.93 -47.60 -13.59
N ALA A 5 -31.44 -47.12 -12.45
CA ALA A 5 -31.32 -45.72 -12.09
C ALA A 5 -30.22 -45.03 -12.90
N ALA A 6 -30.54 -43.86 -13.47
CA ALA A 6 -29.57 -42.95 -14.08
C ALA A 6 -29.21 -41.85 -13.07
N VAL A 7 -27.93 -41.79 -12.71
CA VAL A 7 -27.32 -40.71 -11.92
C VAL A 7 -26.86 -39.64 -12.91
N ALA A 8 -27.41 -38.43 -12.81
CA ALA A 8 -26.94 -37.25 -13.53
C ALA A 8 -26.13 -36.37 -12.57
N THR A 9 -24.81 -36.37 -12.72
CA THR A 9 -23.89 -35.46 -12.06
C THR A 9 -23.77 -34.18 -12.90
N THR A 10 -24.35 -33.09 -12.41
CA THR A 10 -24.15 -31.74 -12.95
C THR A 10 -22.97 -31.07 -12.23
N THR A 11 -21.85 -30.92 -12.92
CA THR A 11 -20.70 -30.16 -12.42
C THR A 11 -20.78 -28.72 -12.94
N SER A 12 -21.04 -27.78 -12.05
CA SER A 12 -21.09 -26.34 -12.31
C SER A 12 -19.68 -25.76 -12.35
N SER A 13 -19.25 -25.17 -13.46
CA SER A 13 -18.03 -24.37 -13.53
C SER A 13 -18.26 -23.00 -12.88
N SER A 14 -17.57 -22.72 -11.78
CA SER A 14 -17.58 -21.43 -11.11
C SER A 14 -16.36 -20.61 -11.54
N THR A 15 -16.57 -19.60 -12.38
CA THR A 15 -15.56 -18.59 -12.72
C THR A 15 -15.47 -17.58 -11.58
N MET A 16 -14.38 -17.59 -10.81
CA MET A 16 -14.10 -16.54 -9.82
C MET A 16 -13.27 -15.44 -10.50
N GLN A 17 -13.90 -14.30 -10.80
CA GLN A 17 -13.22 -13.05 -11.10
C GLN A 17 -12.91 -12.33 -9.79
N PHE A 18 -11.63 -12.10 -9.50
CA PHE A 18 -11.21 -11.17 -8.46
C PHE A 18 -10.80 -9.85 -9.10
N THR A 19 -11.62 -8.82 -8.90
CA THR A 19 -11.24 -7.42 -9.10
C THR A 19 -11.03 -6.79 -7.73
N SER A 20 -9.78 -6.62 -7.30
CA SER A 20 -9.44 -5.74 -6.17
C SER A 20 -8.75 -4.50 -6.71
N ILE A 21 -9.49 -3.40 -6.80
CA ILE A 21 -8.94 -2.06 -6.94
C ILE A 21 -8.70 -1.56 -5.51
N SER A 22 -7.44 -1.53 -5.09
CA SER A 22 -7.03 -0.85 -3.87
C SER A 22 -6.37 0.47 -4.27
N ASN A 23 -7.09 1.57 -4.04
CA ASN A 23 -6.50 2.90 -4.02
C ASN A 23 -5.63 3.01 -2.76
N SER A 24 -4.32 3.16 -2.92
CA SER A 24 -3.45 3.63 -1.84
C SER A 24 -2.75 4.93 -2.24
N LEU A 25 -2.97 5.94 -1.41
CA LEU A 25 -2.29 7.23 -1.46
C LEU A 25 -0.84 7.01 -1.02
N THR A 26 0.13 7.21 -1.92
CA THR A 26 1.54 7.18 -1.57
C THR A 26 2.03 8.58 -1.23
N SER A 27 2.14 8.86 0.07
CA SER A 27 3.14 9.79 0.60
C SER A 27 4.31 8.95 1.11
N THR A 28 5.50 9.12 0.54
CA THR A 28 6.72 8.53 1.10
C THR A 28 7.90 9.46 0.86
N ALA A 29 8.35 10.09 1.93
CA ALA A 29 9.71 10.58 2.08
C ALA A 29 10.63 9.37 2.31
N ALA A 30 11.69 9.26 1.51
CA ALA A 30 12.68 8.21 1.62
C ALA A 30 13.74 8.56 2.69
N ILE A 31 13.94 7.66 3.66
CA ILE A 31 15.16 7.55 4.45
C ILE A 31 15.68 6.13 4.27
N GLY A 32 16.80 6.01 3.56
CA GLY A 32 17.47 4.75 3.28
C GLY A 32 18.24 4.25 4.49
N LEU A 33 18.04 2.99 4.86
CA LEU A 33 18.92 2.23 5.76
C LEU A 33 19.07 0.81 5.22
N SER A 34 20.28 0.53 4.73
CA SER A 34 20.74 -0.81 4.35
C SER A 34 20.98 -1.66 5.60
N PHE A 35 20.50 -2.90 5.61
CA PHE A 35 20.96 -3.91 6.58
C PHE A 35 21.29 -5.22 5.88
N THR A 36 22.52 -5.66 6.11
CA THR A 36 23.09 -6.94 5.72
C THR A 36 22.64 -8.03 6.69
N THR A 37 22.37 -9.20 6.12
CA THR A 37 21.96 -10.43 6.79
C THR A 37 23.04 -10.93 7.75
N SER A 38 22.67 -11.30 8.98
CA SER A 38 23.47 -12.21 9.79
C SER A 38 22.63 -13.09 10.72
N THR A 39 22.98 -14.35 10.63
CA THR A 39 22.61 -15.60 11.30
C THR A 39 22.22 -15.53 12.78
N THR A 40 21.19 -16.32 13.09
CA THR A 40 20.68 -16.73 14.41
C THR A 40 21.68 -17.51 15.26
N THR A 41 21.82 -17.12 16.53
CA THR A 41 22.22 -17.99 17.63
C THR A 41 21.31 -17.79 18.84
N THR A 42 20.85 -18.92 19.37
CA THR A 42 19.91 -19.09 20.47
C THR A 42 20.62 -18.98 21.81
N THR A 43 20.15 -18.13 22.72
CA THR A 43 20.35 -18.30 24.17
C THR A 43 19.15 -17.81 24.96
N THR A 44 18.59 -18.72 25.76
CA THR A 44 17.60 -18.52 26.82
C THR A 44 18.13 -17.61 27.93
N PHE A 45 17.35 -16.61 28.34
CA PHE A 45 17.43 -16.03 29.68
C PHE A 45 16.05 -15.68 30.24
N THR A 46 15.88 -16.09 31.50
CA THR A 46 14.73 -15.99 32.39
C THR A 46 14.31 -14.56 32.71
N THR A 47 12.98 -14.37 32.76
CA THR A 47 12.23 -13.18 33.14
C THR A 47 12.37 -12.82 34.62
N ASN A 48 12.84 -11.61 34.92
CA ASN A 48 12.52 -10.88 36.15
C ASN A 48 12.00 -9.49 35.76
N THR A 49 10.72 -9.27 36.03
CA THR A 49 9.96 -8.05 35.78
C THR A 49 10.15 -7.07 36.94
N THR A 50 10.87 -5.96 36.70
CA THR A 50 10.77 -4.75 37.51
C THR A 50 10.71 -3.56 36.55
N THR A 51 9.51 -3.01 36.37
CA THR A 51 9.24 -1.84 35.54
C THR A 51 9.57 -0.57 36.33
N THR A 52 10.71 0.04 36.04
CA THR A 52 11.02 1.42 36.43
C THR A 52 10.73 2.31 35.21
N ILE A 53 9.69 3.12 35.31
CA ILE A 53 9.29 4.07 34.27
C ILE A 53 10.11 5.35 34.49
N THR A 54 11.24 5.48 33.80
CA THR A 54 11.98 6.75 33.74
C THR A 54 11.46 7.52 32.51
N SER A 55 10.50 8.42 32.73
CA SER A 55 10.12 9.42 31.73
C SER A 55 11.19 10.52 31.71
N GLY A 56 12.09 10.45 30.73
CA GLY A 56 13.02 11.53 30.42
C GLY A 56 12.34 12.59 29.58
N PHE A 57 11.79 13.62 30.23
CA PHE A 57 11.36 14.86 29.57
C PHE A 57 12.50 15.88 29.69
N THR A 58 13.27 16.06 28.61
CA THR A 58 14.33 17.06 28.52
C THR A 58 13.77 18.36 27.93
N VAL A 59 13.52 19.35 28.81
CA VAL A 59 13.29 20.75 28.40
C VAL A 59 14.64 21.40 28.12
N ASN A 60 14.89 21.75 26.87
CA ASN A 60 15.95 22.69 26.51
C ASN A 60 15.52 24.09 26.98
N GLN A 61 15.98 24.49 28.17
CA GLN A 61 15.84 25.85 28.65
C GLN A 61 17.09 26.63 28.21
N ASN A 62 16.92 27.47 27.19
CA ASN A 62 17.93 28.46 26.81
C ASN A 62 18.14 29.42 27.98
N GLN A 63 19.23 29.23 28.72
CA GLN A 63 19.69 30.14 29.76
C GLN A 63 20.18 31.44 29.10
N LEU A 64 19.43 32.53 29.31
CA LEU A 64 19.91 33.88 29.10
C LEU A 64 20.69 34.33 30.35
N SER A 65 21.97 34.57 30.14
CA SER A 65 22.94 35.10 31.09
C SER A 65 22.48 36.39 31.78
N SER A 66 22.57 36.42 33.11
CA SER A 66 22.82 37.66 33.85
C SER A 66 24.13 37.52 34.61
N ARG A 67 24.98 38.54 34.42
CA ARG A 67 26.40 38.62 34.74
C ARG A 67 26.56 39.40 36.05
N GLY A 68 27.33 38.91 37.01
CA GLY A 68 27.64 39.69 38.20
C GLY A 68 28.56 39.07 39.25
N PHE A 69 29.87 39.11 38.96
CA PHE A 69 31.00 39.25 39.90
C PHE A 69 31.39 38.08 40.82
N GLU A 70 32.38 37.32 40.36
CA GLU A 70 33.36 36.62 41.19
C GLU A 70 34.33 37.61 41.85
N ASN A 71 34.60 37.45 43.14
CA ASN A 71 35.81 37.95 43.79
C ASN A 71 36.25 36.93 44.86
N LEU A 72 37.39 36.26 44.59
CA LEU A 72 38.09 35.37 45.52
C LEU A 72 39.10 36.15 46.37
N VAL A 73 38.95 36.21 47.71
CA VAL A 73 40.04 36.04 48.70
C VAL A 73 39.44 35.79 50.11
N PRO A 74 40.15 35.08 51.02
CA PRO A 74 39.60 34.49 52.24
C PRO A 74 39.61 35.48 53.41
N TYR A 75 38.50 35.57 54.14
CA TYR A 75 38.44 36.30 55.40
C TYR A 75 38.29 35.33 56.57
N THR A 76 39.36 35.31 57.35
CA THR A 76 39.50 34.74 58.69
C THR A 76 38.31 35.10 59.59
N SER A 77 37.78 34.10 60.31
CA SER A 77 36.77 34.29 61.35
C SER A 77 37.27 35.22 62.45
N THR A 78 36.73 36.43 62.50
CA THR A 78 36.61 37.18 63.74
C THR A 78 35.14 37.18 64.13
N VAL A 79 34.87 36.64 65.32
CA VAL A 79 33.55 36.66 65.96
C VAL A 79 33.13 38.11 66.14
N SER A 80 32.23 38.57 65.28
CA SER A 80 31.50 39.82 65.48
C SER A 80 30.11 39.47 65.97
N ALA A 81 29.64 40.24 66.94
CA ALA A 81 28.44 40.04 67.72
C ALA A 81 27.25 39.54 66.89
N ILE A 82 26.46 38.64 67.49
CA ILE A 82 25.12 38.28 67.03
C ILE A 82 24.27 39.55 67.09
N ALA A 83 24.33 40.37 66.05
CA ALA A 83 23.22 41.24 65.69
C ALA A 83 22.20 40.29 65.10
N THR A 84 21.25 39.83 65.91
CA THR A 84 20.01 39.28 65.37
C THR A 84 19.48 40.32 64.38
N PRO A 85 19.41 40.06 63.06
CA PRO A 85 18.76 40.98 62.16
C PRO A 85 17.29 40.99 62.59
N VAL A 86 16.90 41.99 63.36
CA VAL A 86 15.50 42.22 63.68
C VAL A 86 14.90 42.66 62.36
N MET A 87 14.31 41.70 61.65
CA MET A 87 13.54 41.94 60.44
C MET A 87 12.51 43.02 60.75
N THR A 88 12.67 44.19 60.12
CA THR A 88 11.66 45.24 60.18
C THR A 88 10.40 44.70 59.50
N TYR A 89 9.23 44.97 60.07
CA TYR A 89 7.94 44.48 59.54
C TYR A 89 7.76 44.76 58.04
N GLY A 90 8.27 45.89 57.52
CA GLY A 90 8.25 46.21 56.09
C GLY A 90 9.14 45.34 55.19
N HIS A 91 10.20 44.72 55.73
CA HIS A 91 11.06 43.78 55.00
C HIS A 91 10.40 42.40 54.90
N LEU A 92 9.66 42.00 55.96
CA LEU A 92 8.81 40.80 55.95
C LEU A 92 7.64 40.97 54.97
N GLU A 93 6.98 42.13 55.00
CA GLU A 93 5.92 42.48 54.05
C GLU A 93 6.43 42.46 52.61
N GLY A 94 7.64 42.96 52.34
CA GLY A 94 8.27 42.91 51.02
C GLY A 94 8.49 41.48 50.51
N LEU A 95 9.02 40.58 51.36
CA LEU A 95 9.19 39.15 51.04
C LEU A 95 7.84 38.45 50.80
N ILE A 96 6.83 38.75 51.60
CA ILE A 96 5.47 38.21 51.43
C ILE A 96 4.90 38.65 50.08
N ASN A 97 5.06 39.93 49.73
CA ASN A 97 4.56 40.46 48.47
C ASN A 97 5.30 39.88 47.26
N GLU A 98 6.61 39.63 47.39
CA GLU A 98 7.44 39.01 46.35
C GLU A 98 7.08 37.53 46.15
N TRP A 99 6.88 36.77 47.22
CA TRP A 99 6.39 35.39 47.12
C TRP A 99 4.98 35.30 46.56
N ASN A 100 4.12 36.27 46.89
CA ASN A 100 2.77 36.32 46.33
C ASN A 100 2.78 36.61 44.83
N LEU A 101 3.64 37.53 44.38
CA LEU A 101 3.83 37.83 42.96
C LEU A 101 4.41 36.63 42.19
N GLU A 102 5.42 35.97 42.75
CA GLU A 102 6.00 34.76 42.17
C GLU A 102 4.97 33.64 42.10
N LEU A 103 4.13 33.47 43.13
CA LEU A 103 3.09 32.45 43.14
C LEU A 103 2.01 32.70 42.09
N GLU A 104 1.62 33.97 41.88
CA GLU A 104 0.69 34.37 40.82
C GLU A 104 1.29 34.15 39.42
N ASP A 105 2.58 34.39 39.23
CA ASP A 105 3.29 34.13 37.97
C ASP A 105 3.42 32.62 37.70
N GLN A 106 3.80 31.83 38.71
CA GLN A 106 3.85 30.36 38.62
C GLN A 106 2.48 29.75 38.36
N GLU A 107 1.40 30.29 38.96
CA GLU A 107 0.03 29.87 38.68
C GLU A 107 -0.30 30.06 37.18
N LYS A 108 0.05 31.21 36.63
CA LYS A 108 -0.17 31.51 35.21
C LYS A 108 0.63 30.58 34.29
N TYR A 109 1.90 30.32 34.60
CA TYR A 109 2.71 29.36 33.85
C TYR A 109 2.17 27.94 33.94
N PHE A 110 1.72 27.52 35.12
CA PHE A 110 1.10 26.21 35.32
C PHE A 110 -0.16 26.05 34.48
N LEU A 111 -1.03 27.06 34.44
CA LEU A 111 -2.25 27.03 33.62
C LEU A 111 -1.94 26.94 32.12
N LEU A 112 -0.93 27.69 31.66
CA LEU A 112 -0.48 27.65 30.28
C LEU A 112 0.09 26.27 29.93
N GLN A 113 0.93 25.72 30.81
CA GLN A 113 1.52 24.40 30.63
C GLN A 113 0.45 23.30 30.63
N ALA A 114 -0.52 23.36 31.54
CA ALA A 114 -1.64 22.42 31.58
C ALA A 114 -2.45 22.46 30.28
N THR A 115 -2.67 23.66 29.72
CA THR A 115 -3.36 23.82 28.43
C THR A 115 -2.53 23.24 27.27
N GLN A 116 -1.21 23.45 27.28
CA GLN A 116 -0.30 22.89 26.28
C GLN A 116 -0.25 21.36 26.35
N VAL A 117 -0.15 20.79 27.55
CA VAL A 117 -0.18 19.34 27.76
C VAL A 117 -1.51 18.76 27.29
N ASN A 118 -2.64 19.44 27.55
CA ASN A 118 -3.94 19.01 27.04
C ASN A 118 -4.01 19.05 25.50
N ALA A 119 -3.39 20.03 24.86
CA ALA A 119 -3.29 20.07 23.40
C ALA A 119 -2.43 18.91 22.86
N TRP A 120 -1.30 18.60 23.51
CA TRP A 120 -0.48 17.45 23.16
C TRP A 120 -1.20 16.12 23.37
N ASP A 121 -1.96 15.98 24.46
CA ASP A 121 -2.78 14.79 24.73
C ASP A 121 -3.81 14.55 23.61
N HIS A 122 -4.49 15.60 23.17
CA HIS A 122 -5.40 15.50 22.02
C HIS A 122 -4.71 14.99 20.75
N THR A 123 -3.54 15.55 20.40
CA THR A 123 -2.78 15.09 19.23
C THR A 123 -2.23 13.68 19.40
N PHE A 124 -1.92 13.27 20.63
CA PHE A 124 -1.44 11.93 20.94
C PHE A 124 -2.56 10.91 20.73
N ILE A 125 -3.78 11.20 21.20
CA ILE A 125 -4.95 10.35 20.99
C ILE A 125 -5.29 10.22 19.49
N GLU A 126 -5.27 11.33 18.74
CA GLU A 126 -5.50 11.30 17.29
C GLU A 126 -4.46 10.43 16.57
N ASN A 127 -3.18 10.56 16.93
CA ASN A 127 -2.12 9.73 16.38
C ASN A 127 -2.31 8.25 16.75
N ASP A 128 -2.73 7.94 17.98
CA ASP A 128 -3.00 6.56 18.41
C ASP A 128 -4.16 5.94 17.61
N GLU A 129 -5.22 6.70 17.34
CA GLU A 129 -6.32 6.27 16.47
C GLU A 129 -5.82 6.00 15.04
N MET A 130 -5.02 6.90 14.46
CA MET A 130 -4.43 6.71 13.13
C MET A 130 -3.51 5.47 13.09
N ILE A 131 -2.71 5.25 14.13
CA ILE A 131 -1.86 4.05 14.25
C ILE A 131 -2.72 2.79 14.33
N SER A 132 -3.84 2.82 15.05
CA SER A 132 -4.78 1.71 15.15
C SER A 132 -5.42 1.36 13.80
N ILE A 133 -5.86 2.38 13.05
CA ILE A 133 -6.39 2.21 11.68
C ILE A 133 -5.32 1.60 10.78
N LEU A 134 -4.11 2.19 10.76
CA LEU A 134 -3.00 1.70 9.96
C LEU A 134 -2.64 0.24 10.30
N HIS A 135 -2.63 -0.11 11.59
CA HIS A 135 -2.40 -1.49 12.03
C HIS A 135 -3.49 -2.44 11.51
N GLY A 136 -4.76 -2.01 11.52
CA GLY A 136 -5.86 -2.75 10.91
C GLY A 136 -5.67 -2.99 9.41
N GLU A 137 -5.32 -1.94 8.67
CA GLU A 137 -5.06 -2.01 7.22
C GLU A 137 -3.84 -2.89 6.89
N VAL A 138 -2.75 -2.78 7.65
CA VAL A 138 -1.56 -3.63 7.50
C VAL A 138 -1.90 -5.09 7.74
N ASN A 139 -2.73 -5.41 8.73
CA ASN A 139 -3.14 -6.79 8.98
C ASN A 139 -4.03 -7.34 7.84
N LYS A 140 -4.93 -6.50 7.29
CA LYS A 140 -5.69 -6.86 6.09
C LYS A 140 -4.75 -7.11 4.90
N MET A 141 -3.79 -6.23 4.66
CA MET A 141 -2.80 -6.39 3.59
C MET A 141 -1.97 -7.66 3.76
N LYS A 142 -1.57 -8.02 4.99
CA LYS A 142 -0.88 -9.29 5.28
C LYS A 142 -1.75 -10.51 4.96
N LEU A 143 -3.03 -10.46 5.29
CA LEU A 143 -3.98 -11.52 4.96
C LEU A 143 -4.11 -11.66 3.43
N ASP A 144 -4.27 -10.55 2.72
CA ASP A 144 -4.39 -10.51 1.27
C ASP A 144 -3.10 -11.00 0.59
N GLN A 145 -1.92 -10.63 1.09
CA GLN A 145 -0.64 -11.14 0.61
C GLN A 145 -0.53 -12.65 0.80
N LYS A 146 -0.87 -13.17 1.98
CA LYS A 146 -0.85 -14.61 2.25
C LYS A 146 -1.82 -15.36 1.34
N ARG A 147 -2.99 -14.79 1.08
CA ARG A 147 -3.95 -15.34 0.14
C ARG A 147 -3.39 -15.37 -1.28
N LEU A 148 -2.76 -14.29 -1.73
CA LEU A 148 -2.13 -14.24 -3.06
C LEU A 148 -1.00 -15.27 -3.19
N GLU A 149 -0.20 -15.45 -2.15
CA GLU A 149 0.86 -16.47 -2.11
C GLU A 149 0.27 -17.89 -2.26
N GLN A 150 -0.83 -18.18 -1.58
CA GLN A 150 -1.56 -19.46 -1.74
C GLN A 150 -2.15 -19.63 -3.14
N GLU A 151 -2.71 -18.57 -3.72
CA GLU A 151 -3.22 -18.60 -5.11
C GLU A 151 -2.08 -18.82 -6.11
N LEU A 152 -0.91 -18.22 -5.88
CA LEU A 152 0.28 -18.44 -6.71
C LEU A 152 0.79 -19.88 -6.60
N ASP A 153 0.90 -20.43 -5.39
CA ASP A 153 1.28 -21.83 -5.18
C ASP A 153 0.30 -22.80 -5.88
N PHE A 154 -1.00 -22.50 -5.82
CA PHE A 154 -2.03 -23.26 -6.52
C PHE A 154 -1.87 -23.19 -8.04
N ILE A 155 -1.60 -22.00 -8.61
CA ILE A 155 -1.33 -21.84 -10.04
C ILE A 155 -0.07 -22.60 -10.45
N LEU A 156 1.00 -22.54 -9.66
CA LEU A 156 2.24 -23.29 -9.91
C LEU A 156 1.99 -24.79 -9.89
N SER A 157 1.22 -25.30 -8.93
CA SER A 157 0.82 -26.70 -8.89
C SER A 157 0.04 -27.12 -10.14
N GLN A 158 -0.90 -26.28 -10.60
CA GLN A 158 -1.63 -26.56 -11.85
C GLN A 158 -0.73 -26.54 -13.07
N GLN A 159 0.22 -25.61 -13.16
CA GLN A 159 1.19 -25.55 -14.25
C GLN A 159 2.07 -26.80 -14.28
N GLN A 160 2.53 -27.27 -13.11
CA GLN A 160 3.31 -28.50 -12.99
C GLN A 160 2.51 -29.75 -13.38
N GLU A 161 1.24 -29.85 -12.95
CA GLU A 161 0.37 -30.96 -13.34
C GLU A 161 0.11 -30.97 -14.86
N LEU A 162 -0.12 -29.79 -15.45
CA LEU A 162 -0.32 -29.65 -16.89
C LEU A 162 0.95 -30.01 -17.67
N GLU A 163 2.13 -29.60 -17.19
CA GLU A 163 3.41 -29.97 -17.79
C GLU A 163 3.65 -31.48 -17.72
N PHE A 164 3.33 -32.11 -16.58
CA PHE A 164 3.42 -33.56 -16.42
C PHE A 164 2.49 -34.30 -17.39
N LEU A 165 1.22 -33.87 -17.49
CA LEU A 165 0.25 -34.47 -18.40
C LEU A 165 0.65 -34.27 -19.87
N LEU A 166 1.15 -33.09 -20.23
CA LEU A 166 1.64 -32.79 -21.58
C LEU A 166 2.84 -33.66 -21.93
N THR A 167 3.77 -33.86 -20.99
CA THR A 167 4.95 -34.72 -21.17
C THR A 167 4.53 -36.18 -21.35
N TYR A 168 3.63 -36.68 -20.51
CA TYR A 168 3.07 -38.03 -20.63
C TYR A 168 2.36 -38.25 -21.98
N LEU A 169 1.52 -37.29 -22.39
CA LEU A 169 0.82 -37.35 -23.67
C LEU A 169 1.80 -37.28 -24.85
N GLY A 170 2.84 -36.43 -24.74
CA GLY A 170 3.90 -36.32 -25.72
C GLY A 170 4.67 -37.63 -25.91
N GLU A 171 5.04 -38.29 -24.82
CA GLU A 171 5.72 -39.58 -24.85
C GLU A 171 4.83 -40.69 -25.44
N SER A 172 3.57 -40.79 -24.99
CA SER A 172 2.62 -41.78 -25.53
C SER A 172 2.29 -41.56 -27.02
N THR A 173 2.24 -40.32 -27.49
CA THR A 173 2.03 -39.99 -28.91
C THR A 173 3.28 -40.27 -29.74
N SER A 174 4.46 -40.01 -29.19
CA SER A 174 5.73 -40.36 -29.84
C SER A 174 5.85 -41.87 -30.05
N ASP A 175 5.51 -42.67 -29.04
CA ASP A 175 5.53 -44.15 -29.11
C ASP A 175 4.52 -44.70 -30.14
N GLN A 176 3.36 -44.06 -30.25
CA GLN A 176 2.32 -44.44 -31.22
C GLN A 176 2.66 -44.02 -32.67
N SER A 177 3.36 -42.89 -32.85
CA SER A 177 3.83 -42.41 -34.15
C SER A 177 4.87 -43.33 -34.79
N GLY A 178 5.62 -44.10 -33.98
CA GLY A 178 6.58 -45.08 -34.45
C GLY A 178 5.96 -46.30 -35.14
N LEU A 179 4.64 -46.51 -35.01
CA LEU A 179 3.93 -47.68 -35.56
C LEU A 179 2.99 -47.37 -36.75
N HIS A 180 2.70 -46.10 -37.06
CA HIS A 180 1.60 -45.74 -38.00
C HIS A 180 2.00 -44.79 -39.16
N TYR A 181 3.29 -44.53 -39.40
CA TYR A 181 3.70 -43.54 -40.42
C TYR A 181 3.83 -44.15 -41.83
N LEU A 182 2.72 -44.27 -42.58
CA LEU A 182 2.78 -44.47 -44.05
C LEU A 182 1.47 -44.14 -44.78
N GLN A 183 0.93 -42.93 -44.61
CA GLN A 183 -0.14 -42.44 -45.48
C GLN A 183 0.14 -41.00 -45.92
N ASP A 184 0.46 -40.84 -47.20
CA ASP A 184 0.78 -39.58 -47.90
C ASP A 184 -0.29 -38.46 -47.73
N ALA A 185 -1.51 -38.81 -47.32
CA ALA A 185 -2.58 -37.87 -47.00
C ALA A 185 -2.40 -37.15 -45.66
N ASP A 186 -1.67 -37.72 -44.70
CA ASP A 186 -1.35 -37.05 -43.42
C ASP A 186 -0.20 -36.05 -43.57
N GLU A 187 0.67 -36.20 -44.57
CA GLU A 187 1.87 -35.37 -44.77
C GLU A 187 1.49 -33.89 -45.08
N GLU A 188 0.55 -33.65 -45.99
CA GLU A 188 0.09 -32.29 -46.34
C GLU A 188 -0.63 -31.60 -45.16
N HIS A 189 -1.38 -32.37 -44.37
CA HIS A 189 -2.03 -31.86 -43.16
C HIS A 189 -0.99 -31.51 -42.08
N VAL A 190 0.02 -32.37 -41.87
CA VAL A 190 1.13 -32.11 -40.95
C VAL A 190 1.89 -30.83 -41.33
N GLU A 191 2.17 -30.63 -42.63
CA GLU A 191 2.83 -29.40 -43.10
C GLU A 191 1.98 -28.14 -42.87
N THR A 192 0.65 -28.24 -43.02
CA THR A 192 -0.28 -27.13 -42.72
C THR A 192 -0.26 -26.78 -41.22
N TYR A 193 -0.29 -27.78 -40.33
CA TYR A 193 -0.18 -27.55 -38.88
C TYR A 193 1.20 -27.03 -38.46
N ARG A 194 2.27 -27.49 -39.13
CA ARG A 194 3.63 -27.00 -38.91
C ARG A 194 3.75 -25.52 -39.28
N LEU A 195 3.14 -25.10 -40.40
CA LEU A 195 3.06 -23.70 -40.79
C LEU A 195 2.27 -22.88 -39.76
N ALA A 196 1.11 -23.36 -39.30
CA ALA A 196 0.33 -22.69 -38.27
C ALA A 196 1.13 -22.49 -36.96
N LYS A 197 1.88 -23.52 -36.53
CA LYS A 197 2.80 -23.42 -35.37
C LYS A 197 3.90 -22.37 -35.59
N SER A 198 4.45 -22.31 -36.80
CA SER A 198 5.46 -21.30 -37.16
C SER A 198 4.89 -19.88 -37.11
N ILE A 199 3.67 -19.67 -37.60
CA ILE A 199 2.99 -18.37 -37.55
C ILE A 199 2.70 -17.96 -36.10
N ASP A 200 2.21 -18.87 -35.25
CA ASP A 200 1.98 -18.59 -33.83
C ASP A 200 3.28 -18.22 -33.10
N ALA A 201 4.37 -18.95 -33.36
CA ALA A 201 5.68 -18.63 -32.81
C ALA A 201 6.19 -17.26 -33.27
N GLN A 202 6.01 -16.93 -34.55
CA GLN A 202 6.37 -15.61 -35.10
C GLN A 202 5.53 -14.48 -34.48
N LEU A 203 4.21 -14.67 -34.29
CA LEU A 203 3.34 -13.69 -33.64
C LEU A 203 3.74 -13.45 -32.19
N LYS A 204 4.08 -14.51 -31.44
CA LYS A 204 4.59 -14.41 -30.07
C LYS A 204 5.92 -13.67 -30.00
N GLN A 205 6.83 -13.97 -30.91
CA GLN A 205 8.10 -13.26 -31.01
C GLN A 205 7.87 -11.77 -31.31
N MET A 206 7.01 -11.44 -32.28
CA MET A 206 6.69 -10.03 -32.57
C MET A 206 6.02 -9.32 -31.40
N ALA A 207 5.14 -9.97 -30.65
CA ALA A 207 4.54 -9.38 -29.44
C ALA A 207 5.61 -9.10 -28.37
N GLN A 208 6.57 -10.00 -28.21
CA GLN A 208 7.71 -9.81 -27.31
C GLN A 208 8.63 -8.69 -27.81
N ASP A 209 8.96 -8.64 -29.10
CA ASP A 209 9.76 -7.57 -29.70
C ASP A 209 9.08 -6.20 -29.54
N LEU A 210 7.75 -6.12 -29.71
CA LEU A 210 6.99 -4.89 -29.46
C LEU A 210 7.03 -4.49 -27.99
N LYS A 211 6.89 -5.45 -27.06
CA LYS A 211 7.02 -5.20 -25.63
C LYS A 211 8.42 -4.67 -25.30
N ASP A 212 9.46 -5.24 -25.90
CA ASP A 212 10.84 -4.82 -25.70
C ASP A 212 11.09 -3.43 -26.31
N VAL A 213 10.57 -3.14 -27.50
CA VAL A 213 10.62 -1.77 -28.08
C VAL A 213 9.92 -0.76 -27.16
N VAL A 214 8.75 -1.09 -26.61
CA VAL A 214 8.03 -0.23 -25.65
C VAL A 214 8.86 -0.03 -24.38
N ASN A 215 9.42 -1.09 -23.82
CA ASN A 215 10.29 -1.01 -22.64
C ASN A 215 11.54 -0.16 -22.91
N HIS A 216 12.16 -0.34 -24.07
CA HIS A 216 13.30 0.46 -24.51
C HIS A 216 12.92 1.92 -24.72
N LEU A 217 11.76 2.21 -25.30
CA LEU A 217 11.27 3.57 -25.48
C LEU A 217 10.99 4.24 -24.13
N ASN A 218 10.32 3.56 -23.20
CA ASN A 218 10.07 4.09 -21.85
C ASN A 218 11.38 4.32 -21.09
N THR A 219 12.34 3.40 -21.21
CA THR A 219 13.66 3.53 -20.57
C THR A 219 14.50 4.61 -21.25
N PHE A 220 14.39 4.77 -22.57
CA PHE A 220 15.07 5.78 -23.35
C PHE A 220 14.47 7.16 -23.12
N GLU A 221 13.16 7.32 -22.99
CA GLU A 221 12.52 8.56 -22.59
C GLU A 221 13.03 9.00 -21.20
N SER A 222 13.09 8.07 -20.25
CA SER A 222 13.64 8.29 -18.91
C SER A 222 15.15 8.61 -18.95
N SER A 223 15.94 7.83 -19.70
CA SER A 223 17.41 7.99 -19.79
C SER A 223 17.86 9.17 -20.65
N LEU A 224 17.15 9.50 -21.73
CA LEU A 224 17.45 10.65 -22.60
C LEU A 224 17.09 11.96 -21.87
N THR A 225 16.00 11.97 -21.10
CA THR A 225 15.66 13.10 -20.21
C THR A 225 16.73 13.31 -19.15
N LEU A 226 17.28 12.24 -18.58
CA LEU A 226 18.44 12.30 -17.67
C LEU A 226 19.73 12.73 -18.38
N LEU A 227 20.07 12.14 -19.52
CA LEU A 227 21.36 12.34 -20.22
C LEU A 227 21.49 13.72 -20.87
N ILE A 228 20.41 14.29 -21.42
CA ILE A 228 20.41 15.65 -22.00
C ILE A 228 20.60 16.73 -20.92
N ARG A 229 20.24 16.44 -19.65
CA ARG A 229 20.23 17.45 -18.57
C ARG A 229 21.29 17.26 -17.49
N CYS A 230 21.97 16.11 -17.44
CA CYS A 230 23.15 15.88 -16.58
C CYS A 230 24.35 16.80 -16.88
N VAL A 231 24.36 17.56 -17.99
CA VAL A 231 25.39 18.56 -18.27
C VAL A 231 25.23 19.81 -17.38
N TYR A 232 24.04 20.06 -16.80
CA TYR A 232 23.80 21.20 -15.90
C TYR A 232 22.84 20.82 -14.75
N CYS A 233 23.40 20.71 -13.53
CA CYS A 233 22.72 20.85 -12.22
C CYS A 233 22.24 19.57 -11.50
N PHE A 234 22.89 19.28 -10.36
CA PHE A 234 22.59 18.21 -9.39
C PHE A 234 21.40 18.53 -8.44
N VAL A 235 20.81 19.73 -8.52
CA VAL A 235 19.80 20.23 -7.56
C VAL A 235 18.37 20.20 -8.12
N TYR A 236 18.19 20.03 -9.43
CA TYR A 236 16.88 20.08 -10.11
C TYR A 236 16.22 18.70 -10.33
N LEU A 237 16.75 17.65 -9.72
CA LEU A 237 16.33 16.24 -9.93
C LEU A 237 15.01 15.91 -9.20
N ASP A 238 14.87 16.27 -7.92
CA ASP A 238 13.67 15.91 -7.11
C ASP A 238 12.35 16.49 -7.64
N ASN A 239 12.35 17.72 -8.17
CA ASN A 239 11.12 18.34 -8.68
C ASN A 239 10.70 17.83 -10.07
N GLN A 240 11.59 17.16 -10.79
CA GLN A 240 11.37 16.74 -12.17
C GLN A 240 11.02 15.25 -12.26
N ASP A 241 11.57 14.43 -11.36
CA ASP A 241 11.06 13.09 -11.09
C ASP A 241 9.60 13.14 -10.62
N LEU A 242 9.24 14.15 -9.82
CA LEU A 242 7.86 14.42 -9.44
C LEU A 242 6.96 14.73 -10.66
N LEU A 243 7.43 15.54 -11.61
CA LEU A 243 6.68 15.83 -12.83
C LEU A 243 6.51 14.58 -13.71
N HIS A 244 7.56 13.78 -13.86
CA HIS A 244 7.48 12.52 -14.61
C HIS A 244 6.53 11.53 -13.91
N GLN A 245 6.55 11.47 -12.57
CA GLN A 245 5.61 10.69 -11.78
C GLN A 245 4.17 11.18 -11.97
N ILE A 246 3.93 12.50 -11.97
CA ILE A 246 2.61 13.08 -12.23
C ILE A 246 2.11 12.70 -13.63
N CYS A 247 2.94 12.79 -14.67
CA CYS A 247 2.56 12.38 -16.01
C CYS A 247 2.21 10.88 -16.08
N ARG A 248 2.99 10.03 -15.40
CA ARG A 248 2.70 8.58 -15.31
C ARG A 248 1.37 8.29 -14.59
N ILE A 249 1.12 8.98 -13.48
CA ILE A 249 -0.14 8.85 -12.73
C ILE A 249 -1.31 9.34 -13.60
N LEU A 250 -1.14 10.47 -14.27
CA LEU A 250 -2.18 11.04 -15.12
C LEU A 250 -2.52 10.11 -16.29
N ASN A 251 -1.51 9.51 -16.94
CA ASN A 251 -1.72 8.54 -18.00
C ASN A 251 -2.49 7.31 -17.47
N ALA A 252 -2.08 6.75 -16.33
CA ALA A 252 -2.79 5.62 -15.72
C ALA A 252 -4.24 5.98 -15.32
N HIS A 253 -4.47 7.19 -14.81
CA HIS A 253 -5.80 7.68 -14.49
C HIS A 253 -6.65 7.89 -15.75
N MET A 254 -6.05 8.39 -16.84
CA MET A 254 -6.72 8.57 -18.12
C MET A 254 -7.14 7.22 -18.71
N ASP A 255 -6.25 6.23 -18.71
CA ASP A 255 -6.55 4.87 -19.16
C ASP A 255 -7.68 4.23 -18.32
N SER A 256 -7.64 4.43 -16.99
CA SER A 256 -8.68 3.95 -16.08
C SER A 256 -10.04 4.64 -16.34
N LEU A 257 -10.01 5.94 -16.65
CA LEU A 257 -11.21 6.70 -16.97
C LEU A 257 -11.81 6.29 -18.31
N GLU A 258 -10.95 6.09 -19.33
CA GLU A 258 -11.39 5.59 -20.63
C GLU A 258 -12.02 4.20 -20.49
N TRP A 259 -11.38 3.29 -19.73
CA TRP A 259 -11.95 1.98 -19.45
C TRP A 259 -13.31 2.07 -18.75
N THR A 260 -13.44 3.00 -17.79
CA THR A 260 -14.70 3.25 -17.08
C THR A 260 -15.78 3.79 -18.03
N ASP A 261 -15.44 4.73 -18.91
CA ASP A 261 -16.37 5.28 -19.91
C ASP A 261 -16.85 4.21 -20.90
N GLN A 262 -15.91 3.40 -21.42
CA GLN A 262 -16.24 2.29 -22.31
C GLN A 262 -17.16 1.26 -21.63
N ASN A 263 -16.87 0.87 -20.39
CA ASN A 263 -17.69 -0.07 -19.63
C ASN A 263 -19.05 0.53 -19.26
N SER A 264 -19.10 1.81 -18.89
CA SER A 264 -20.34 2.54 -18.63
C SER A 264 -21.23 2.60 -19.88
N GLY A 265 -20.65 2.95 -21.04
CA GLY A 265 -21.35 2.95 -22.31
C GLY A 265 -21.83 1.56 -22.73
N MET A 266 -21.05 0.50 -22.46
CA MET A 266 -21.50 -0.89 -22.66
C MET A 266 -22.70 -1.22 -21.75
N LEU A 267 -22.63 -0.86 -20.47
CA LEU A 267 -23.71 -1.10 -19.52
C LEU A 267 -24.97 -0.33 -19.91
N GLN A 268 -24.83 0.92 -20.34
CA GLN A 268 -25.94 1.73 -20.85
C GLN A 268 -26.62 1.06 -22.04
N ARG A 269 -25.85 0.58 -23.04
CA ARG A 269 -26.43 -0.17 -24.17
C ARG A 269 -27.15 -1.43 -23.70
N LYS A 270 -26.59 -2.18 -22.74
CA LYS A 270 -27.26 -3.36 -22.16
C LYS A 270 -28.59 -2.98 -21.49
N VAL A 271 -28.63 -1.87 -20.75
CA VAL A 271 -29.85 -1.34 -20.13
C VAL A 271 -30.87 -0.90 -21.18
N GLU A 272 -30.46 -0.24 -22.25
CA GLU A 272 -31.35 0.14 -23.35
C GLU A 272 -31.97 -1.08 -24.05
N VAL A 273 -31.18 -2.15 -24.28
CA VAL A 273 -31.70 -3.40 -24.83
C VAL A 273 -32.73 -4.02 -23.87
N VAL A 274 -32.42 -4.12 -22.58
CA VAL A 274 -33.38 -4.65 -21.57
C VAL A 274 -34.66 -3.82 -21.54
N THR A 275 -34.54 -2.49 -21.60
CA THR A 275 -35.69 -1.58 -21.60
C THR A 275 -36.54 -1.78 -22.87
N ARG A 276 -35.92 -1.93 -24.04
CA ARG A 276 -36.65 -2.24 -25.29
C ARG A 276 -37.37 -3.58 -25.23
N VAL A 277 -36.74 -4.62 -24.67
CA VAL A 277 -37.36 -5.93 -24.48
C VAL A 277 -38.55 -5.84 -23.53
N PHE A 278 -38.44 -5.05 -22.45
CA PHE A 278 -39.54 -4.82 -21.51
C PHE A 278 -40.71 -4.08 -22.17
N GLU A 279 -40.45 -3.04 -22.96
CA GLU A 279 -41.48 -2.31 -23.69
C GLU A 279 -42.17 -3.19 -24.74
N ASP A 280 -41.42 -4.01 -25.48
CA ASP A 280 -41.97 -4.98 -26.44
C ASP A 280 -42.84 -6.03 -25.75
N TYR A 281 -42.42 -6.51 -24.56
CA TYR A 281 -43.23 -7.40 -23.74
C TYR A 281 -44.55 -6.74 -23.30
N ARG A 282 -44.48 -5.50 -22.78
CA ARG A 282 -45.65 -4.69 -22.43
C ARG A 282 -46.59 -4.48 -23.62
N HIS A 283 -46.05 -4.19 -24.80
CA HIS A 283 -46.87 -3.99 -26.00
C HIS A 283 -47.57 -5.28 -26.43
N LYS A 284 -46.89 -6.43 -26.36
CA LYS A 284 -47.48 -7.74 -26.61
C LYS A 284 -48.57 -8.09 -25.60
N GLU A 285 -48.37 -7.78 -24.32
CA GLU A 285 -49.36 -8.00 -23.27
C GLU A 285 -50.61 -7.14 -23.46
N HIS A 286 -50.44 -5.85 -23.78
CA HIS A 286 -51.56 -4.96 -24.13
C HIS A 286 -52.31 -5.44 -25.37
N ALA A 287 -51.61 -5.87 -26.41
CA ALA A 287 -52.23 -6.43 -27.61
C ALA A 287 -53.02 -7.71 -27.32
N HIS A 288 -52.49 -8.58 -26.44
CA HIS A 288 -53.19 -9.77 -25.98
C HIS A 288 -54.46 -9.43 -25.20
N ASN A 289 -54.38 -8.51 -24.24
CA ASN A 289 -55.51 -8.07 -23.43
C ASN A 289 -56.62 -7.39 -24.25
N VAL A 290 -56.25 -6.60 -25.26
CA VAL A 290 -57.23 -6.01 -26.18
C VAL A 290 -57.93 -7.11 -26.98
N ASN A 291 -57.18 -8.07 -27.52
CA ASN A 291 -57.76 -9.16 -28.31
C ASN A 291 -58.69 -10.06 -27.49
N THR A 292 -58.38 -10.31 -26.21
CA THR A 292 -59.26 -11.06 -25.31
C THR A 292 -60.47 -10.26 -24.81
N ALA A 293 -60.44 -8.93 -24.83
CA ALA A 293 -61.58 -8.09 -24.45
C ALA A 293 -62.63 -7.94 -25.58
N PHE A 294 -62.27 -8.23 -26.84
CA PHE A 294 -63.14 -8.14 -28.02
C PHE A 294 -63.77 -9.47 -28.45
N TYR A 295 -63.51 -10.56 -27.72
CA TYR A 295 -64.13 -11.88 -27.88
C TYR A 295 -64.99 -12.22 -26.65
#